data_AF-A0A2E7RZ40-F1
#
_entry.id   AF-A0A2E7RZ40-F1
#
_cell.length_a   1.000
_cell.length_b   1.000
_cell.length_c   1.000
_cell.angle_alpha   90.00
_cell.angle_beta   90.00
_cell.angle_gamma   90.00
#
_symmetry.space_group_name_H-M   'P 1'
#
loop_
_entity.id
_entity.type
_entity.pdbx_description
1 polymer ?
#
loop_
_entity_poly.entity_id
_entity_poly.type
_entity_poly.pdbx_seq_one_letter_code
_entity_poly.pdbx_strand_id
1 'polypeptide(L)'
;YLCSENGNLSCFDAKTGKMQYQKRTHRTRHRASPVVADGKIYLSARDGKVTVVEAGRAFKILSQNDLGESLAASPAISNGTIYLRTFDALWAIRSK
;
A
#
# COMPACT_ATOMS: atom_id res chain seq x y z
N TYR A 1 -4.26 -6.57 -7.87
CA TYR A 1 -2.96 -6.57 -7.17
C TYR A 1 -3.08 -7.40 -5.92
N LEU A 2 -2.05 -8.16 -5.56
CA LEU A 2 -2.01 -8.94 -4.32
C LEU A 2 -0.78 -8.52 -3.52
N CYS A 3 -0.94 -8.30 -2.22
CA CYS A 3 0.19 -8.09 -1.31
C CYS A 3 0.24 -9.26 -0.33
N SER A 4 1.35 -10.00 -0.33
CA SER A 4 1.57 -11.09 0.62
C SER A 4 2.06 -10.53 1.95
N GLU A 5 1.89 -11.29 3.04
CA GLU A 5 2.29 -10.84 4.38
C GLU A 5 3.76 -10.42 4.48
N ASN A 6 4.64 -10.98 3.65
CA ASN A 6 6.08 -10.65 3.64
C ASN A 6 6.43 -9.39 2.81
N GLY A 7 5.43 -8.61 2.39
CA GLY A 7 5.57 -7.37 1.63
C GLY A 7 5.85 -7.54 0.14
N ASN A 8 5.65 -8.74 -0.41
CA ASN A 8 5.69 -8.96 -1.85
C ASN A 8 4.39 -8.43 -2.51
N LEU A 9 4.52 -7.42 -3.37
CA LEU A 9 3.46 -6.95 -4.25
C LEU A 9 3.52 -7.72 -5.58
N SER A 10 2.40 -8.35 -5.96
CA SER A 10 2.22 -9.02 -7.24
C SER A 10 1.15 -8.32 -8.07
N CYS A 11 1.46 -8.09 -9.34
CA CYS A 11 0.54 -7.57 -10.35
C CYS A 11 0.21 -8.65 -11.37
N PHE A 12 -1.06 -8.77 -11.70
CA PHE A 12 -1.58 -9.75 -12.65
C PHE A 12 -2.49 -9.03 -13.64
N ASP A 13 -2.50 -9.52 -14.87
CA ASP A 13 -3.57 -9.19 -15.80
C ASP A 13 -4.87 -9.81 -15.30
N ALA A 14 -5.90 -8.98 -15.11
CA ALA A 14 -7.15 -9.41 -14.48
C ALA A 14 -7.97 -10.39 -15.33
N LYS A 15 -7.78 -10.40 -16.66
CA LYS A 15 -8.53 -11.28 -17.57
C LYS A 15 -7.87 -12.65 -17.69
N THR A 16 -6.54 -12.66 -17.77
CA THR A 16 -5.76 -13.88 -18.08
C THR A 16 -5.12 -14.51 -16.85
N GLY A 17 -5.02 -13.79 -15.74
CA GLY A 17 -4.25 -14.22 -14.58
C GLY A 17 -2.73 -14.23 -14.80
N LYS A 18 -2.23 -13.77 -15.96
CA LYS A 18 -0.78 -13.71 -16.24
C LYS A 18 -0.11 -12.70 -15.32
N MET A 19 0.91 -13.13 -14.59
CA MET A 19 1.71 -12.25 -13.74
C MET A 19 2.52 -11.26 -14.59
N GLN A 20 2.41 -9.97 -14.27
CA GLN A 20 3.17 -8.89 -14.91
C GLN A 20 4.48 -8.65 -14.17
N TYR A 21 4.40 -8.56 -12.83
CA TYR A 21 5.56 -8.46 -11.97
C TYR A 21 5.25 -8.99 -10.56
N GLN A 22 6.32 -9.35 -9.85
CA GLN A 22 6.33 -9.55 -8.41
C GLN A 22 7.57 -8.89 -7.83
N LYS A 23 7.39 -7.98 -6.86
CA LYS A 23 8.48 -7.23 -6.23
C LYS A 23 8.22 -7.06 -4.74
N ARG A 24 9.27 -7.18 -3.93
CA ARG A 24 9.19 -6.88 -2.50
C ARG A 24 9.27 -5.38 -2.27
N THR A 25 8.34 -4.85 -1.51
CA THR A 25 8.21 -3.40 -1.23
C THR A 25 8.75 -3.03 0.14
N HIS A 26 8.55 -3.91 1.13
CA HIS A 26 9.16 -3.80 2.45
C HIS A 26 9.24 -5.19 3.11
N ARG A 27 10.11 -5.39 4.10
CA ARG A 27 10.34 -6.73 4.70
C ARG A 27 9.43 -7.03 5.89
N THR A 28 8.92 -6.00 6.55
CA THR A 28 8.04 -6.17 7.71
C THR A 28 6.66 -6.68 7.29
N ARG A 29 5.95 -7.32 8.23
CA ARG A 29 4.66 -7.96 7.98
C ARG A 29 3.62 -6.95 7.46
N HIS A 30 2.94 -7.28 6.36
CA HIS A 30 1.78 -6.55 5.86
C HIS A 30 0.51 -7.31 6.23
N ARG A 31 -0.25 -6.80 7.21
CA ARG A 31 -1.59 -7.33 7.54
C ARG A 31 -2.71 -6.58 6.82
N ALA A 32 -2.43 -5.35 6.42
CA ALA A 32 -3.35 -4.50 5.70
C ALA A 32 -3.47 -4.94 4.24
N SER A 33 -4.66 -4.78 3.67
CA SER A 33 -4.87 -4.97 2.24
C SER A 33 -4.30 -3.80 1.44
N PRO A 34 -3.76 -4.06 0.23
CA PRO A 34 -3.36 -2.98 -0.68
C PRO A 34 -4.61 -2.20 -1.13
N VAL A 35 -4.49 -0.88 -1.23
CA VAL A 35 -5.57 -0.02 -1.74
C VAL A 35 -5.07 0.77 -2.93
N VAL A 36 -5.88 0.85 -3.98
CA VAL A 36 -5.57 1.60 -5.20
C VAL A 36 -6.45 2.85 -5.26
N ALA A 37 -5.83 4.02 -5.45
CA ALA A 37 -6.53 5.27 -5.74
C ALA A 37 -5.60 6.22 -6.49
N ASP A 38 -6.15 7.06 -7.37
CA ASP A 38 -5.39 8.11 -8.08
C ASP A 38 -4.09 7.60 -8.76
N GLY A 39 -4.21 6.45 -9.44
CA GLY A 39 -3.09 5.81 -10.13
C GLY A 39 -1.97 5.29 -9.20
N LYS A 40 -2.22 5.18 -7.89
CA LYS A 40 -1.25 4.76 -6.87
C LYS A 40 -1.76 3.56 -6.09
N ILE A 41 -0.84 2.72 -5.64
CA ILE A 41 -1.08 1.58 -4.77
C ILE A 41 -0.44 1.88 -3.42
N TYR A 42 -1.25 1.86 -2.36
CA TYR A 42 -0.83 2.11 -0.99
C TYR A 42 -0.68 0.78 -0.25
N LEU A 43 0.51 0.55 0.30
CA LEU A 43 0.88 -0.66 1.04
C LEU A 43 1.34 -0.28 2.43
N SER A 44 0.61 -0.71 3.46
CA SER A 44 0.98 -0.48 4.85
C SER A 44 1.54 -1.73 5.51
N ALA A 45 2.75 -1.58 6.04
CA ALA A 45 3.41 -2.58 6.86
C ALA A 45 3.15 -2.34 8.35
N ARG A 46 3.34 -3.40 9.14
CA ARG A 46 3.02 -3.41 10.58
C ARG A 46 3.84 -2.43 11.41
N ASP A 47 5.03 -2.09 10.95
CA ASP A 47 5.96 -1.15 11.61
C ASP A 47 5.71 0.32 11.28
N GLY A 48 4.61 0.68 10.61
CA GLY A 48 4.33 2.09 10.30
C GLY A 48 4.80 2.53 8.92
N LYS A 49 5.55 1.69 8.20
CA LYS A 49 5.99 2.02 6.83
C LYS A 49 4.83 1.92 5.85
N VAL A 50 4.63 3.00 5.09
CA VAL A 50 3.67 3.06 3.98
C VAL A 50 4.44 3.25 2.68
N THR A 51 4.44 2.21 1.84
CA THR A 51 5.04 2.27 0.50
C THR A 51 3.97 2.61 -0.53
N VAL A 52 4.25 3.60 -1.38
CA VAL A 52 3.39 4.04 -2.48
C VAL A 52 4.04 3.61 -3.78
N VAL A 53 3.31 2.83 -4.57
CA VAL A 53 3.76 2.30 -5.86
C VAL A 53 2.87 2.87 -6.97
N GLU A 54 3.45 3.18 -8.12
CA GLU A 54 2.68 3.54 -9.32
C GLU A 54 1.82 2.34 -9.75
N ALA A 55 0.53 2.56 -9.99
CA ALA A 55 -0.35 1.54 -10.51
C ALA A 55 -0.08 1.34 -12.01
N GLY A 56 0.07 0.09 -12.44
CA GLY A 56 0.32 -0.22 -13.84
C GLY A 56 0.96 -1.59 -14.05
N ARG A 57 1.45 -1.79 -15.27
CA ARG A 57 2.16 -3.02 -15.67
C ARG A 57 3.66 -2.97 -15.37
N ALA A 58 4.21 -1.79 -15.11
CA ALA A 58 5.59 -1.60 -14.69
C ALA A 58 5.64 -1.32 -13.18
N PHE A 59 6.66 -1.85 -12.51
CA PHE A 59 6.87 -1.60 -11.09
C PHE A 59 7.71 -0.33 -10.89
N LYS A 60 7.17 0.62 -10.12
CA LYS A 60 7.89 1.83 -9.72
C LYS A 60 7.43 2.28 -8.33
N ILE A 61 8.35 2.39 -7.39
CA ILE A 61 8.08 3.02 -6.09
C ILE A 61 8.06 4.54 -6.30
N LEU A 62 7.01 5.19 -5.84
CA LEU A 62 6.84 6.65 -5.91
C LEU A 62 7.31 7.31 -4.61
N SER A 63 7.02 6.70 -3.46
CA SER A 63 7.44 7.22 -2.16
C SER A 63 7.39 6.13 -1.09
N GLN A 64 8.16 6.32 -0.02
CA GLN A 64 8.04 5.54 1.21
C GLN A 64 7.95 6.50 2.38
N ASN A 65 6.93 6.31 3.21
CA ASN A 65 6.61 7.19 4.33
C ASN A 65 6.65 6.39 5.63
N ASP A 66 6.95 7.07 6.73
CA ASP A 66 6.96 6.50 8.07
C ASP A 66 5.93 7.25 8.92
N LEU A 67 4.98 6.52 9.49
CA LEU A 67 4.02 7.09 10.44
C LEU A 67 4.59 7.15 11.87
N GLY A 68 5.74 6.52 12.12
CA GLY A 68 6.34 6.42 13.46
C GLY A 68 5.58 5.51 14.43
N GLU A 69 4.56 4.81 13.94
CA GLU A 69 3.65 4.04 14.78
C GLU A 69 3.15 2.79 14.04
N SER A 70 2.92 1.71 14.78
CA SER A 70 2.44 0.45 14.20
C SER A 70 1.02 0.58 13.63
N LEU A 71 0.72 -0.19 12.60
CA LEU A 71 -0.66 -0.32 12.10
C LEU A 71 -0.98 -1.72 11.58
N ALA A 72 -2.25 -2.10 11.64
CA ALA A 72 -2.73 -3.35 11.05
C ALA A 72 -3.91 -3.14 10.10
N ALA A 73 -4.49 -1.94 10.07
CA ALA A 73 -5.66 -1.63 9.28
C ALA A 73 -5.30 -1.31 7.82
N SER A 74 -6.19 -1.72 6.91
CA SER A 74 -6.16 -1.28 5.52
C SER A 74 -6.38 0.23 5.42
N PRO A 75 -5.71 0.94 4.51
CA PRO A 75 -6.02 2.33 4.22
C PRO A 75 -7.49 2.51 3.83
N ALA A 76 -8.11 3.63 4.19
CA ALA A 76 -9.41 4.03 3.67
C ALA A 76 -9.26 5.35 2.91
N ILE A 77 -9.85 5.46 1.72
CA ILE A 77 -9.71 6.65 0.88
C ILE A 77 -11.10 7.17 0.52
N SER A 78 -11.34 8.45 0.81
CA SER A 78 -12.60 9.12 0.50
C SER A 78 -12.38 10.61 0.35
N ASN A 79 -13.07 11.24 -0.61
CA ASN A 79 -13.06 12.69 -0.83
C ASN A 79 -11.64 13.31 -0.84
N GLY A 80 -10.72 12.69 -1.61
CA GLY A 80 -9.34 13.18 -1.75
C GLY A 80 -8.47 13.04 -0.50
N THR A 81 -8.94 12.30 0.52
CA THR A 81 -8.23 12.08 1.79
C THR A 81 -7.95 10.61 1.99
N ILE A 82 -6.72 10.26 2.37
CA ILE A 82 -6.36 8.93 2.86
C ILE A 82 -6.37 8.92 4.38
N TYR A 83 -7.05 7.92 4.94
CA TYR A 83 -7.15 7.66 6.36
C TYR A 83 -6.34 6.42 6.71
N LEU A 84 -5.47 6.55 7.71
CA LEU A 84 -4.61 5.46 8.20
C LEU A 84 -4.82 5.31 9.69
N ARG A 85 -5.37 4.15 10.09
CA ARG A 85 -5.58 3.81 11.51
C ARG A 85 -4.35 3.08 12.04
N THR A 86 -3.60 3.77 12.88
CA THR A 86 -2.55 3.20 13.72
C THR A 86 -3.17 2.70 15.04
N PHE A 87 -2.37 2.19 15.98
CA PHE A 87 -2.89 1.74 17.27
C PHE A 87 -3.40 2.91 18.12
N ASP A 88 -2.67 4.02 18.12
CA ASP A 88 -2.86 5.18 18.98
C ASP A 88 -3.65 6.30 18.28
N ALA A 89 -3.58 6.40 16.94
CA ALA A 89 -4.16 7.52 16.19
C ALA A 89 -4.93 7.12 14.92
N LEU A 90 -5.75 8.07 14.44
CA LEU A 90 -6.30 8.07 13.08
C LEU A 90 -5.70 9.25 12.33
N TRP A 91 -4.88 8.97 11.33
CA TRP A 91 -4.28 9.98 10.46
C TRP A 91 -5.22 10.30 9.30
N ALA A 92 -5.35 11.57 8.96
CA ALA A 92 -6.04 12.03 7.75
C ALA A 92 -5.05 12.86 6.91
N ILE A 93 -4.70 12.36 5.72
CA ILE A 93 -3.69 12.96 4.85
C ILE A 93 -4.35 13.34 3.53
N ARG A 94 -4.16 14.59 3.10
CA ARG A 94 -4.69 15.12 1.83
C ARG A 94 -3.71 16.11 1.22
N SER A 95 -3.79 16.35 -0.08
CA SER A 95 -3.11 17.50 -0.69
C SER A 95 -3.69 18.81 -0.15
N LYS A 96 -2.85 19.85 -0.12
CA LYS A 96 -3.33 21.20 0.16
C LYS A 96 -4.24 21.69 -0.95
#